data_AF-A0A914QDT9-F1
#
_entry.id   AF-A0A914QDT9-F1
#
_cell.length_a   1.000
_cell.length_b   1.000
_cell.length_c   1.000
_cell.angle_alpha   90.00
_cell.angle_beta   90.00
_cell.angle_gamma   90.00
#
_symmetry.space_group_name_H-M   'P 1'
#
loop_
_entity.id
_entity.type
_entity.pdbx_description
1 polymer ?
#
loop_
_entity_poly.entity_id
_entity_poly.type
_entity_poly.pdbx_seq_one_letter_code
_entity_poly.pdbx_strand_id
1 'polypeptide(L)'
;MIVCVNPQSTDFEENLHVMAFAKASREIKQIQQKGQTFILQELNNLPFSQRDMQQWNKEFSNSIGKFQPLLMELFDKPPVIELSDYNDNISITRIREYYTTKMALKNSYMETVEKNTETFAAALKSRLCFGDMSSEKNSELMEELNGLRAEYAKMDNNYKQLKRQNNSLKTALSRYEAFEENDKRREEEEEQRAREKDKALHVQRRTLQKLEAVLDTPVLSNNVAKLRQQFDTPKEVPYKLRPRKRNESQPPINRSQATTTTDENSRDSTTKNTSKFDRRSKSVCRPLIPKNY
;
A
#
# COMPACT_ATOMS: atom_id res chain seq x y z
N MET A 1 0.42 -31.60 -11.86
CA MET A 1 1.30 -30.62 -11.18
C MET A 1 1.68 -31.21 -9.83
N ILE A 2 2.97 -31.26 -9.50
CA ILE A 2 3.47 -31.71 -8.20
C ILE A 2 3.94 -30.45 -7.47
N VAL A 3 3.48 -30.25 -6.23
CA VAL A 3 3.85 -29.12 -5.38
C VAL A 3 4.73 -29.65 -4.26
N CYS A 4 5.97 -29.17 -4.19
CA CYS A 4 6.87 -29.48 -3.09
C CYS A 4 6.75 -28.37 -2.04
N VAL A 5 6.40 -28.75 -0.81
CA VAL A 5 6.22 -27.84 0.33
C VAL A 5 7.39 -28.06 1.28
N ASN A 6 8.07 -26.99 1.68
CA ASN A 6 9.15 -27.07 2.66
C ASN A 6 8.56 -27.01 4.08
N PRO A 7 8.71 -28.01 4.97
CA PRO A 7 8.07 -28.02 6.29
C PRO A 7 8.66 -27.02 7.31
N GLN A 8 9.60 -26.16 6.91
CA GLN A 8 10.18 -25.15 7.78
C GLN A 8 9.19 -24.02 8.09
N SER A 9 9.19 -23.55 9.35
CA SER A 9 8.25 -22.52 9.83
C SER A 9 8.47 -21.13 9.22
N THR A 10 9.65 -20.87 8.66
CA THR A 10 9.97 -19.63 7.93
C THR A 10 9.26 -19.51 6.59
N ASP A 11 8.88 -20.65 6.00
CA ASP A 11 8.39 -20.72 4.62
C ASP A 11 6.86 -20.96 4.59
N PHE A 12 6.19 -20.87 5.74
CA PHE A 12 4.76 -21.15 5.87
C PHE A 12 3.91 -20.25 4.98
N GLU A 13 4.25 -18.97 4.87
CA GLU A 13 3.54 -18.00 4.04
C GLU A 13 3.69 -18.29 2.54
N GLU A 14 4.90 -18.64 2.09
CA GLU A 14 5.17 -19.02 0.70
C GLU A 14 4.47 -20.34 0.35
N ASN A 15 4.54 -21.33 1.24
CA ASN A 15 3.82 -22.59 1.09
C ASN A 15 2.31 -22.38 0.97
N LEU A 16 1.74 -21.43 1.72
CA LEU A 16 0.32 -21.10 1.68
C LEU A 16 -0.06 -20.49 0.32
N HIS A 17 0.79 -19.62 -0.24
CA HIS A 17 0.62 -19.06 -1.58
C HIS A 17 0.72 -20.13 -2.68
N VAL A 18 1.69 -21.04 -2.59
CA VAL A 18 1.85 -22.13 -3.57
C VAL A 18 0.65 -23.09 -3.51
N MET A 19 0.15 -23.39 -2.31
CA MET A 19 -1.06 -24.21 -2.13
C MET A 19 -2.32 -23.51 -2.65
N ALA A 20 -2.47 -22.21 -2.43
CA ALA A 20 -3.57 -21.40 -2.98
C ALA A 20 -3.53 -21.38 -4.52
N PHE A 21 -2.34 -21.18 -5.10
CA PHE A 21 -2.14 -21.24 -6.55
C PHE A 21 -2.45 -22.62 -7.12
N ALA A 22 -2.05 -23.70 -6.43
CA ALA A 22 -2.35 -25.06 -6.85
C ALA A 22 -3.84 -25.38 -6.80
N LYS A 23 -4.56 -24.85 -5.80
CA LYS A 23 -6.01 -24.95 -5.72
C LYS A 23 -6.69 -24.23 -6.89
N ALA A 24 -6.30 -22.98 -7.16
CA ALA A 24 -6.83 -22.19 -8.27
C ALA A 24 -6.54 -22.84 -9.64
N SER A 25 -5.35 -23.43 -9.80
CA SER A 25 -4.94 -24.10 -11.04
C SER A 25 -5.70 -25.40 -11.30
N ARG A 26 -6.26 -26.03 -10.25
CA ARG A 26 -7.08 -27.26 -10.39
C ARG A 26 -8.47 -26.97 -10.95
N GLU A 27 -8.96 -25.73 -10.83
CA GLU A 27 -10.27 -25.30 -11.31
C GLU A 27 -10.27 -24.86 -12.79
N ILE A 28 -9.09 -24.74 -13.41
CA ILE A 28 -8.97 -24.45 -14.84
C ILE A 28 -9.23 -25.73 -15.62
N LYS A 29 -10.51 -26.05 -15.87
CA LYS A 29 -10.89 -27.02 -16.89
C LYS A 29 -10.42 -26.47 -18.24
N GLN A 30 -9.41 -27.12 -18.82
CA GLN A 30 -8.89 -26.82 -20.13
C GLN A 30 -10.01 -27.07 -21.16
N ILE A 31 -10.66 -26.01 -21.65
CA ILE A 31 -11.59 -26.06 -22.78
C ILE A 31 -10.74 -26.36 -24.02
N GLN A 32 -10.46 -27.64 -24.27
CA GLN A 32 -9.77 -28.07 -25.48
C GLN A 32 -10.74 -28.00 -26.66
N GLN A 33 -10.60 -26.94 -27.46
CA GLN A 33 -11.29 -26.77 -28.73
C GLN A 33 -10.73 -27.72 -29.80
N LYS A 34 -11.52 -28.74 -30.18
CA LYS A 34 -11.70 -29.14 -31.58
C LYS A 34 -13.16 -29.57 -31.77
N GLY A 35 -13.94 -28.74 -32.46
CA GLY A 35 -15.32 -29.05 -32.88
C GLY A 35 -16.41 -28.89 -31.81
N GLN A 36 -16.10 -28.27 -30.67
CA GLN A 36 -17.08 -28.10 -29.60
C GLN A 36 -17.99 -26.91 -29.91
N THR A 37 -19.28 -27.19 -30.10
CA THR A 37 -20.34 -26.20 -30.01
C THR A 37 -20.08 -25.37 -28.76
N PHE A 38 -20.13 -24.04 -28.88
CA PHE A 38 -20.02 -23.14 -27.73
C PHE A 38 -21.20 -23.44 -26.80
N ILE A 39 -20.99 -24.31 -25.82
CA ILE A 39 -21.93 -24.51 -24.73
C ILE A 39 -21.80 -23.25 -23.89
N LEU A 40 -22.69 -22.29 -24.13
CA LEU A 40 -22.88 -21.14 -23.28
C LEU A 40 -23.25 -21.69 -21.91
N GLN A 41 -22.30 -21.66 -20.98
CA GLN A 41 -22.50 -22.14 -19.62
C GLN A 41 -23.66 -21.36 -19.00
N GLU A 42 -24.69 -22.07 -18.56
CA GLU A 42 -25.87 -21.47 -17.95
C GLU A 42 -25.48 -20.73 -16.67
N LEU A 43 -25.53 -19.39 -16.73
CA LEU A 43 -25.40 -18.52 -15.58
C LEU A 43 -26.78 -18.43 -14.91
N ASN A 44 -27.16 -19.49 -14.18
CA ASN A 44 -28.48 -19.56 -13.53
C ASN A 44 -28.61 -18.63 -12.32
N ASN A 45 -27.53 -18.00 -11.87
CA ASN A 45 -27.54 -17.03 -10.76
C ASN A 45 -26.69 -15.81 -11.13
N LEU A 46 -27.29 -14.86 -11.86
CA LEU A 46 -26.65 -13.58 -12.17
C LEU A 46 -26.58 -12.73 -10.90
N PRO A 47 -25.44 -12.08 -10.59
CA PRO A 47 -25.28 -11.25 -9.39
C PRO A 47 -25.97 -9.87 -9.50
N PHE A 48 -26.88 -9.70 -10.46
CA PHE A 48 -27.52 -8.43 -10.80
C PHE A 48 -28.99 -8.43 -10.36
N SER A 49 -29.53 -7.25 -10.08
CA SER A 49 -30.92 -7.14 -9.65
C SER A 49 -31.86 -7.52 -10.79
N GLN A 50 -33.01 -8.10 -10.45
CA GLN A 50 -34.02 -8.48 -11.44
C GLN A 50 -34.52 -7.26 -12.24
N ARG A 51 -34.55 -6.08 -11.61
CA ARG A 51 -34.98 -4.82 -12.25
C ARG A 51 -34.00 -4.41 -13.36
N ASP A 52 -32.70 -4.47 -13.11
CA ASP A 52 -31.69 -4.06 -14.07
C ASP A 52 -31.63 -5.04 -15.25
N MET A 53 -31.75 -6.34 -14.96
CA MET A 53 -31.87 -7.37 -16.00
C MET A 53 -33.11 -7.15 -16.88
N GLN A 54 -34.25 -6.75 -16.31
CA GLN A 54 -35.45 -6.45 -17.09
C GLN A 54 -35.27 -5.20 -17.94
N GLN A 55 -34.61 -4.17 -17.42
CA GLN A 55 -34.30 -2.95 -18.16
C GLN A 55 -33.38 -3.25 -19.35
N TRP A 56 -32.27 -3.96 -19.11
CA TRP A 56 -31.35 -4.41 -20.15
C TRP A 56 -32.08 -5.23 -21.24
N ASN A 57 -32.96 -6.16 -20.84
CA ASN A 57 -33.73 -6.97 -21.80
C ASN A 57 -34.65 -6.13 -22.70
N LYS A 58 -35.24 -5.04 -22.18
CA LYS A 58 -36.06 -4.12 -22.98
C LYS A 58 -35.20 -3.40 -24.03
N GLU A 59 -34.06 -2.87 -23.62
CA GLU A 59 -33.12 -2.15 -24.48
C GLU A 59 -32.51 -3.07 -25.55
N PHE A 60 -32.15 -4.28 -25.16
CA PHE A 60 -31.64 -5.31 -26.05
C PHE A 60 -32.68 -5.74 -27.09
N SER A 61 -33.94 -5.95 -26.68
CA SER A 61 -35.03 -6.34 -27.60
C SER A 61 -35.33 -5.25 -28.63
N ASN A 62 -35.30 -3.98 -28.22
CA ASN A 62 -35.44 -2.84 -29.14
C ASN A 62 -34.31 -2.77 -30.18
N SER A 63 -33.13 -3.27 -29.83
CA SER A 63 -31.97 -3.28 -30.72
C SER A 63 -32.01 -4.43 -31.73
N ILE A 64 -32.56 -5.60 -31.34
CA ILE A 64 -32.66 -6.78 -32.20
C ILE A 64 -33.72 -6.66 -33.29
N GLY A 65 -34.80 -5.91 -33.05
CA GLY A 65 -35.90 -5.75 -34.03
C GLY A 65 -35.49 -5.18 -35.39
N LYS A 66 -34.23 -4.75 -35.54
CA LYS A 66 -33.65 -4.19 -36.76
C LYS A 66 -33.02 -5.24 -37.69
N PHE A 67 -32.85 -6.49 -37.24
CA PHE A 67 -32.24 -7.53 -38.07
C PHE A 67 -33.27 -8.21 -38.98
N GLN A 68 -32.94 -8.34 -40.26
CA GLN A 68 -33.74 -9.13 -41.20
C GLN A 68 -33.56 -10.64 -40.95
N PRO A 69 -34.62 -11.45 -41.06
CA PRO A 69 -34.52 -12.89 -40.95
C PRO A 69 -33.66 -13.44 -42.09
N LEU A 70 -32.71 -14.32 -41.75
CA LEU A 70 -31.90 -15.05 -42.72
C LEU A 70 -32.76 -16.17 -43.34
N LEU A 71 -32.89 -16.17 -44.67
CA LEU A 71 -33.48 -17.29 -45.40
C LEU A 71 -32.43 -18.40 -45.54
N MET A 72 -32.73 -19.59 -45.03
CA MET A 72 -31.88 -20.76 -45.18
C MET A 72 -32.63 -21.81 -46.00
N GLU A 73 -32.06 -22.22 -47.14
CA GLU A 73 -32.60 -23.29 -47.98
C GLU A 73 -32.15 -24.65 -47.42
N LEU A 74 -32.96 -25.28 -46.56
CA LEU A 74 -32.62 -26.58 -45.94
C LEU A 74 -32.98 -27.80 -46.79
N PHE A 75 -33.85 -27.65 -47.79
CA PHE A 75 -34.45 -28.78 -48.50
C PHE A 75 -34.05 -28.81 -49.97
N ASP A 76 -33.73 -30.02 -50.45
CA ASP A 76 -33.48 -30.28 -51.87
C ASP A 76 -34.71 -29.94 -52.71
N LYS A 77 -34.46 -29.60 -53.98
CA LYS A 77 -35.53 -29.39 -54.96
C LYS A 77 -36.41 -30.65 -55.07
N PRO A 78 -37.74 -30.50 -55.21
CA PRO A 78 -38.64 -31.63 -55.34
C PRO A 78 -38.31 -32.48 -56.58
N PRO A 79 -38.59 -33.80 -56.56
CA PRO A 79 -38.38 -34.67 -57.71
C PRO A 79 -39.26 -34.22 -58.87
N VAL A 80 -38.77 -34.40 -60.09
CA VAL A 80 -39.53 -34.12 -61.31
C VAL A 80 -40.72 -35.09 -61.37
N ILE A 81 -41.91 -34.55 -61.58
CA ILE A 81 -43.15 -35.32 -61.67
C ILE A 81 -43.34 -35.74 -63.12
N GLU A 82 -43.13 -37.02 -63.40
CA GLU A 82 -43.39 -37.63 -64.70
C GLU A 82 -44.49 -38.67 -64.50
N LEU A 83 -45.69 -38.37 -64.99
CA LEU A 83 -46.83 -39.30 -64.96
C LEU A 83 -46.91 -39.99 -66.32
N SER A 84 -46.86 -41.33 -66.33
CA SER A 84 -46.91 -42.07 -67.59
C SER A 84 -48.33 -42.25 -68.13
N ASP A 85 -49.34 -42.26 -67.25
CA ASP A 85 -50.75 -42.44 -67.60
C ASP A 85 -51.69 -41.88 -66.51
N TYR A 86 -52.99 -41.74 -66.79
CA TYR A 86 -54.01 -41.29 -65.83
C TYR A 86 -54.16 -42.23 -64.63
N ASN A 87 -53.69 -43.48 -64.75
CA ASN A 87 -53.73 -44.51 -63.72
C ASN A 87 -52.35 -44.93 -63.20
N ASP A 88 -51.35 -44.04 -63.32
CA ASP A 88 -49.98 -44.24 -62.82
C ASP A 88 -49.91 -44.15 -61.29
N ASN A 89 -50.50 -45.15 -60.63
CA ASN A 89 -50.52 -45.27 -59.17
C ASN A 89 -49.11 -45.44 -58.58
N ILE A 90 -48.14 -45.92 -59.35
CA ILE A 90 -46.76 -46.12 -58.90
C ILE A 90 -46.08 -44.76 -58.72
N SER A 91 -46.14 -43.89 -59.73
CA SER A 91 -45.55 -42.55 -59.63
C SER A 91 -46.26 -41.69 -58.59
N ILE A 92 -47.58 -41.78 -58.48
CA ILE A 92 -48.37 -41.10 -57.44
C ILE A 92 -47.94 -41.55 -56.04
N THR A 93 -47.78 -42.86 -55.83
CA THR A 93 -47.34 -43.41 -54.53
C THR A 93 -45.93 -42.95 -54.18
N ARG A 94 -44.99 -42.97 -55.13
CA ARG A 94 -43.61 -42.49 -54.93
C ARG A 94 -43.55 -41.01 -54.57
N ILE A 95 -44.33 -40.17 -55.22
CA ILE A 95 -44.43 -38.72 -54.91
C ILE A 95 -45.02 -38.52 -53.51
N ARG A 96 -46.08 -39.27 -53.18
CA ARG A 96 -46.71 -39.21 -51.85
C ARG A 96 -45.71 -39.58 -50.76
N GLU A 97 -45.00 -40.70 -50.93
CA GLU A 97 -43.97 -41.17 -50.00
C GLU A 97 -42.86 -40.13 -49.82
N TYR A 98 -42.39 -39.51 -50.91
CA TYR A 98 -41.40 -38.44 -50.87
C TYR A 98 -41.88 -37.25 -50.03
N TYR A 99 -43.07 -36.71 -50.30
CA TYR A 99 -43.58 -35.56 -49.55
C TYR A 99 -43.92 -35.91 -48.10
N THR A 100 -44.41 -37.13 -47.81
CA THR A 100 -44.65 -37.56 -46.43
C THR A 100 -43.34 -37.69 -45.64
N THR A 101 -42.29 -38.26 -46.24
CA THR A 101 -40.97 -38.37 -45.60
C THR A 101 -40.32 -37.01 -45.41
N LYS A 102 -40.36 -36.12 -46.42
CA LYS A 102 -39.84 -34.75 -46.29
C LYS A 102 -40.63 -33.92 -45.28
N MET A 103 -41.95 -34.10 -45.17
CA MET A 103 -42.77 -33.43 -44.15
C MET A 103 -42.44 -33.91 -42.73
N ALA A 104 -42.28 -35.22 -42.52
CA ALA A 104 -41.86 -35.77 -41.24
C ALA A 104 -40.46 -35.25 -40.83
N LEU A 105 -39.53 -35.22 -41.79
CA LEU A 105 -38.18 -34.67 -41.59
C LEU A 105 -38.23 -33.17 -41.24
N LYS A 106 -39.06 -32.39 -41.94
CA LYS A 106 -39.27 -30.96 -41.64
C LYS A 106 -39.77 -30.78 -40.21
N ASN A 107 -40.77 -31.54 -39.79
CA ASN A 107 -41.33 -31.42 -38.44
C ASN A 107 -40.28 -31.76 -37.37
N SER A 108 -39.48 -32.81 -37.59
CA SER A 108 -38.38 -33.17 -36.69
C SER A 108 -37.30 -32.08 -36.60
N TYR A 109 -36.92 -31.47 -37.74
CA TYR A 109 -36.00 -30.34 -37.73
C TYR A 109 -36.58 -29.10 -37.06
N MET A 110 -37.86 -28.78 -37.32
CA MET A 110 -38.54 -27.64 -36.68
C MET A 110 -38.53 -27.79 -35.15
N GLU A 111 -38.93 -28.95 -34.62
CA GLU A 111 -38.92 -29.21 -33.18
C GLU A 111 -37.51 -29.08 -32.57
N THR A 112 -36.50 -29.63 -33.26
CA THR A 112 -35.11 -29.54 -32.81
C THR A 112 -34.58 -28.11 -32.85
N VAL A 113 -34.91 -27.37 -33.92
CA VAL A 113 -34.51 -25.97 -34.08
C VAL A 113 -35.20 -25.11 -33.03
N GLU A 114 -36.51 -25.23 -32.81
CA GLU A 114 -37.24 -24.46 -31.80
C GLU A 114 -36.67 -24.69 -30.39
N LYS A 115 -36.44 -25.94 -30.01
CA LYS A 115 -35.85 -26.26 -28.70
C LYS A 115 -34.43 -25.72 -28.57
N ASN A 116 -33.61 -25.86 -29.61
CA ASN A 116 -32.23 -25.37 -29.60
C ASN A 116 -32.15 -23.84 -29.65
N THR A 117 -33.05 -23.17 -30.37
CA THR A 117 -33.08 -21.71 -30.46
C THR A 117 -33.52 -21.09 -29.16
N GLU A 118 -34.53 -21.64 -28.49
CA GLU A 118 -34.98 -21.14 -27.18
C GLU A 118 -33.88 -21.25 -26.12
N THR A 119 -33.27 -22.43 -26.01
CA THR A 119 -32.17 -22.69 -25.06
C THR A 119 -30.94 -21.83 -25.37
N PHE A 120 -30.52 -21.79 -26.64
CA PHE A 120 -29.40 -20.97 -27.07
C PHE A 120 -29.66 -19.48 -26.87
N ALA A 121 -30.85 -18.98 -27.22
CA ALA A 121 -31.22 -17.59 -27.06
C ALA A 121 -31.26 -17.19 -25.58
N ALA A 122 -31.79 -18.04 -24.70
CA ALA A 122 -31.78 -17.80 -23.26
C ALA A 122 -30.34 -17.74 -22.71
N ALA A 123 -29.49 -18.71 -23.07
CA ALA A 123 -28.10 -18.74 -22.63
C ALA A 123 -27.30 -17.55 -23.17
N LEU A 124 -27.52 -17.16 -24.43
CA LEU A 124 -26.86 -16.03 -25.06
C LEU A 124 -27.27 -14.71 -24.40
N LYS A 125 -28.56 -14.51 -24.16
CA LYS A 125 -29.07 -13.33 -23.45
C LYS A 125 -28.49 -13.23 -22.04
N SER A 126 -28.48 -14.33 -21.30
CA SER A 126 -27.88 -14.36 -19.95
C SER A 126 -26.40 -13.98 -19.98
N ARG A 127 -25.64 -14.53 -20.94
CA ARG A 127 -24.20 -14.24 -21.07
C ARG A 127 -23.92 -12.79 -21.48
N LEU A 128 -24.69 -12.25 -22.43
CA LEU A 128 -24.56 -10.87 -22.88
C LEU A 128 -24.94 -9.89 -21.76
N CYS A 129 -26.06 -10.12 -21.09
CA CYS A 129 -26.49 -9.34 -19.94
C CYS A 129 -25.41 -9.33 -18.85
N PHE A 130 -24.84 -10.48 -18.52
CA PHE A 130 -23.73 -10.55 -17.56
C PHE A 130 -22.52 -9.72 -18.00
N GLY A 131 -22.13 -9.84 -19.28
CA GLY A 131 -20.99 -9.13 -19.84
C GLY A 131 -21.16 -7.62 -19.76
N ASP A 132 -22.30 -7.11 -20.23
CA ASP A 132 -22.60 -5.67 -20.26
C ASP A 132 -22.68 -5.09 -18.85
N MET A 133 -23.49 -5.71 -17.97
CA MET A 133 -23.66 -5.25 -16.59
C MET A 133 -22.36 -5.34 -15.78
N SER A 134 -21.56 -6.39 -15.99
CA SER A 134 -20.26 -6.50 -15.33
C SER A 134 -19.27 -5.46 -15.85
N SER A 135 -19.33 -5.13 -17.14
CA SER A 135 -18.47 -4.10 -17.74
C SER A 135 -18.81 -2.72 -17.18
N GLU A 136 -20.09 -2.40 -17.10
CA GLU A 136 -20.58 -1.15 -16.50
C GLU A 136 -20.13 -1.05 -15.04
N LYS A 137 -20.35 -2.11 -14.25
CA LYS A 137 -19.96 -2.12 -12.84
C LYS A 137 -18.44 -1.96 -12.66
N ASN A 138 -17.65 -2.61 -13.50
CA ASN A 138 -16.20 -2.46 -13.49
C ASN A 138 -15.79 -1.03 -13.83
N SER A 139 -16.48 -0.37 -14.76
CA SER A 139 -16.22 1.03 -15.10
C SER A 139 -16.46 1.95 -13.90
N GLU A 140 -17.61 1.81 -13.22
CA GLU A 140 -17.92 2.59 -12.01
C GLU A 140 -16.86 2.39 -10.92
N LEU A 141 -16.49 1.14 -10.65
CA LEU A 141 -15.49 0.82 -9.63
C LEU A 141 -14.12 1.37 -9.98
N MET A 142 -13.74 1.37 -11.27
CA MET A 142 -12.50 1.99 -11.71
C MET A 142 -12.50 3.51 -11.51
N GLU A 143 -13.63 4.17 -11.79
CA GLU A 143 -13.78 5.61 -11.53
C GLU A 143 -13.70 5.93 -10.03
N GLU A 144 -14.39 5.16 -9.18
CA GLU A 144 -14.33 5.30 -7.73
C GLU A 144 -12.90 5.12 -7.20
N LEU A 145 -12.20 4.07 -7.65
CA LEU A 145 -10.80 3.81 -7.29
C LEU A 145 -9.91 4.98 -7.69
N ASN A 146 -10.09 5.52 -8.90
CA ASN A 146 -9.33 6.68 -9.36
C ASN A 146 -9.62 7.93 -8.52
N GLY A 147 -10.88 8.14 -8.12
CA GLY A 147 -11.30 9.19 -7.19
C GLY A 147 -10.59 9.07 -5.84
N LEU A 148 -10.65 7.89 -5.20
CA LEU A 148 -9.98 7.62 -3.93
C LEU A 148 -8.47 7.81 -4.02
N ARG A 149 -7.83 7.38 -5.10
CA ARG A 149 -6.39 7.62 -5.33
C ARG A 149 -6.05 9.09 -5.38
N ALA A 150 -6.87 9.90 -6.05
CA ALA A 150 -6.67 11.34 -6.13
C ALA A 150 -6.83 12.01 -4.76
N GLU A 151 -7.82 11.60 -3.96
CA GLU A 151 -8.01 12.09 -2.60
C GLU A 151 -6.87 11.69 -1.67
N TYR A 152 -6.45 10.42 -1.73
CA TYR A 152 -5.29 9.94 -0.97
C TYR A 152 -4.04 10.75 -1.29
N ALA A 153 -3.77 11.03 -2.57
CA ALA A 153 -2.64 11.86 -2.98
C ALA A 153 -2.72 13.30 -2.42
N LYS A 154 -3.92 13.89 -2.36
CA LYS A 154 -4.13 15.21 -1.72
C LYS A 154 -3.83 15.15 -0.23
N MET A 155 -4.33 14.13 0.48
CA MET A 155 -4.12 13.97 1.91
C MET A 155 -2.66 13.69 2.26
N ASP A 156 -1.96 12.87 1.48
CA ASP A 156 -0.53 12.62 1.63
C ASP A 156 0.31 13.89 1.42
N ASN A 157 -0.04 14.71 0.43
CA ASN A 157 0.60 16.01 0.22
C ASN A 157 0.38 16.96 1.42
N ASN A 158 -0.85 17.04 1.92
CA ASN A 158 -1.18 17.84 3.11
C ASN A 158 -0.42 17.35 4.35
N TYR A 159 -0.35 16.04 4.55
CA TYR A 159 0.42 15.43 5.64
C TYR A 159 1.91 15.78 5.54
N LYS A 160 2.50 15.67 4.34
CA LYS A 160 3.89 16.07 4.10
C LYS A 160 4.13 17.55 4.38
N GLN A 161 3.19 18.42 3.99
CA GLN A 161 3.27 19.85 4.26
C GLN A 161 3.21 20.14 5.76
N LEU A 162 2.23 19.58 6.48
CA LEU A 162 2.10 19.72 7.93
C LEU A 162 3.32 19.18 8.66
N LYS A 163 3.87 18.04 8.23
CA LYS A 163 5.09 17.47 8.80
C LYS A 163 6.29 18.41 8.65
N ARG A 164 6.45 19.07 7.49
CA ARG A 164 7.50 20.08 7.27
C ARG A 164 7.30 21.30 8.18
N GLN A 165 6.07 21.81 8.28
CA GLN A 165 5.75 22.93 9.16
C GLN A 165 6.01 22.59 10.64
N ASN A 166 5.59 21.41 11.09
CA ASN A 166 5.84 20.93 12.45
C ASN A 166 7.34 20.82 12.76
N ASN A 167 8.14 20.27 11.84
CA ASN A 167 9.59 20.20 11.99
C ASN A 167 10.24 21.59 12.02
N SER A 168 9.74 22.53 11.20
CA SER A 168 10.21 23.92 11.22
C SER A 168 9.93 24.58 12.57
N LEU A 169 8.72 24.40 13.12
CA LEU A 169 8.36 24.92 14.44
C LEU A 169 9.20 24.30 15.55
N LYS A 170 9.41 22.97 15.54
CA LYS A 170 10.30 22.30 16.49
C LYS A 170 11.72 22.85 16.46
N THR A 171 12.24 23.12 15.25
CA THR A 171 13.58 23.70 15.09
C THR A 171 13.64 25.13 15.63
N ALA A 172 12.61 25.94 15.35
CA ALA A 172 12.53 27.30 15.88
C ALA A 172 12.46 27.29 17.41
N LEU A 173 11.62 26.43 17.98
CA LEU A 173 11.42 26.29 19.42
C LEU A 173 12.72 25.87 20.12
N SER A 174 13.43 24.88 19.58
CA SER A 174 14.75 24.47 20.10
C SER A 174 15.80 25.59 20.04
N ARG A 175 15.75 26.47 19.02
CA ARG A 175 16.64 27.64 18.97
C ARG A 175 16.30 28.68 20.04
N TYR A 176 15.01 28.91 20.30
CA TYR A 176 14.57 29.81 21.36
C TYR A 176 14.96 29.28 22.74
N GLU A 177 14.72 27.99 23.00
CA GLU A 177 15.14 27.35 24.26
C GLU A 177 16.66 27.45 24.47
N ALA A 178 17.46 27.18 23.44
CA ALA A 178 18.91 27.31 23.52
C ALA A 178 19.36 28.77 23.69
N PHE A 179 18.64 29.73 23.11
CA PHE A 179 18.93 31.15 23.31
C PHE A 179 18.66 31.55 24.77
N GLU A 180 17.52 31.19 25.32
CA GLU A 180 17.18 31.48 26.73
C GLU A 180 18.15 30.81 27.70
N GLU A 181 18.56 29.57 27.45
CA GLU A 181 19.54 28.86 28.28
C GLU A 181 20.92 29.53 28.23
N ASN A 182 21.37 29.95 27.04
CA ASN A 182 22.64 30.68 26.90
C ASN A 182 22.58 32.07 27.56
N ASP A 183 21.44 32.76 27.50
CA ASP A 183 21.25 34.07 28.10
C ASP A 183 21.33 33.97 29.63
N LYS A 184 20.62 33.00 30.22
CA LYS A 184 20.72 32.67 31.65
C LYS A 184 22.14 32.32 32.07
N ARG A 185 22.85 31.49 31.29
CA ARG A 185 24.25 31.16 31.58
C ARG A 185 25.14 32.40 31.53
N ARG A 186 24.92 33.31 30.58
CA ARG A 186 25.67 34.57 30.48
C ARG A 186 25.42 35.46 31.71
N GLU A 187 24.17 35.57 32.15
CA GLU A 187 23.81 36.31 33.37
C GLU A 187 24.50 35.73 34.62
N GLU A 188 24.49 34.40 34.78
CA GLU A 188 25.19 33.72 35.88
C GLU A 188 26.71 33.96 35.85
N GLU A 189 27.34 33.89 34.67
CA GLU A 189 28.77 34.18 34.49
C GLU A 189 29.12 35.65 34.79
N GLU A 190 28.22 36.59 34.46
CA GLU A 190 28.37 38.01 34.81
C GLU A 190 28.24 38.24 36.31
N GLU A 191 27.27 37.61 36.96
CA GLU A 191 27.08 37.69 38.41
C GLU A 191 28.28 37.10 39.16
N GLN A 192 28.80 35.95 38.70
CA GLN A 192 30.02 35.36 39.27
C GLN A 192 31.22 36.29 39.14
N ARG A 193 31.44 36.89 37.96
CA ARG A 193 32.52 37.87 37.75
C ARG A 193 32.36 39.11 38.64
N ALA A 194 31.14 39.58 38.87
CA ALA A 194 30.88 40.69 39.79
C ALA A 194 31.25 40.31 41.23
N ARG A 195 30.82 39.13 41.70
CA ARG A 195 31.17 38.60 43.03
C ARG A 195 32.68 38.43 43.22
N GLU A 196 33.40 37.99 42.19
CA GLU A 196 34.86 37.88 42.22
C GLU A 196 35.55 39.25 42.32
N LYS A 197 35.08 40.24 41.54
CA LYS A 197 35.57 41.62 41.62
C LYS A 197 35.33 42.21 43.00
N ASP A 198 34.14 42.01 43.59
CA ASP A 198 33.81 42.50 44.93
C ASP A 198 34.70 41.85 45.99
N LYS A 199 34.96 40.55 45.89
CA LYS A 199 35.93 39.86 46.77
C LYS A 199 37.33 40.42 46.61
N ALA A 200 37.79 40.68 45.39
CA ALA A 200 39.10 41.27 45.14
C ALA A 200 39.21 42.69 45.72
N LEU A 201 38.18 43.53 45.54
CA LEU A 201 38.09 44.86 46.14
C LEU A 201 38.07 44.78 47.68
N HIS A 202 37.37 43.81 48.25
CA HIS A 202 37.34 43.61 49.69
C HIS A 202 38.72 43.24 50.24
N VAL A 203 39.47 42.36 49.56
CA VAL A 203 40.85 42.03 49.92
C VAL A 203 41.75 43.26 49.80
N GLN A 204 41.66 44.03 48.70
CA GLN A 204 42.43 45.26 48.53
C GLN A 204 42.16 46.29 49.63
N ARG A 205 40.88 46.52 49.97
CA ARG A 205 40.49 47.41 51.09
C ARG A 205 41.11 46.94 52.40
N ARG A 206 41.05 45.63 52.69
CA ARG A 206 41.64 45.06 53.90
C ARG A 206 43.17 45.19 53.92
N THR A 207 43.84 45.05 52.77
CA THR A 207 45.30 45.29 52.69
C THR A 207 45.65 46.75 52.89
N LEU A 208 44.88 47.69 52.33
CA LEU A 208 45.07 49.13 52.53
C LEU A 208 44.89 49.51 54.00
N GLN A 209 43.83 49.01 54.67
CA GLN A 209 43.63 49.22 56.10
C GLN A 209 44.79 48.70 56.96
N LYS A 210 45.40 47.57 56.59
CA LYS A 210 46.61 47.08 57.28
C LYS A 210 47.81 47.99 57.06
N LEU A 211 47.99 48.53 55.85
CA LEU A 211 49.07 49.48 55.56
C LEU A 211 48.87 50.81 56.31
N GLU A 212 47.64 51.31 56.34
CA GLU A 212 47.26 52.49 57.13
C GLU A 212 47.55 52.27 58.61
N ALA A 213 47.16 51.14 59.20
CA ALA A 213 47.48 50.81 60.58
C ALA A 213 48.99 50.69 60.88
N VAL A 214 49.81 50.29 59.90
CA VAL A 214 51.28 50.27 60.04
C VAL A 214 51.84 51.69 59.97
N LEU A 215 51.31 52.56 59.11
CA LEU A 215 51.74 53.95 58.98
C LEU A 215 51.29 54.83 60.17
N ASP A 216 50.12 54.56 60.74
CA ASP A 216 49.56 55.29 61.88
C ASP A 216 50.12 54.84 63.24
N THR A 217 50.97 53.82 63.29
CA THR A 217 51.72 53.52 64.52
C THR A 217 52.87 54.52 64.64
N PRO A 218 52.85 55.45 65.62
CA PRO A 218 53.95 56.39 65.82
C PRO A 218 55.23 55.61 66.14
N VAL A 219 56.31 55.93 65.43
CA VAL A 219 57.66 55.41 65.66
C VAL A 219 58.17 55.90 67.02
N LEU A 220 57.69 55.28 68.09
CA LEU A 220 58.09 55.51 69.48
C LEU A 220 58.17 54.15 70.20
N SER A 221 58.95 53.22 69.66
CA SER A 221 59.56 52.15 70.46
C SER A 221 60.65 51.43 69.66
N ASN A 222 61.90 51.65 70.03
CA ASN A 222 63.05 50.87 69.58
C ASN A 222 62.88 49.41 70.04
N ASN A 223 62.25 48.56 69.22
CA ASN A 223 62.21 47.11 69.44
C ASN A 223 62.19 46.38 68.09
N VAL A 224 63.34 46.36 67.42
CA VAL A 224 63.63 45.62 66.17
C VAL A 224 63.27 44.13 66.27
N ALA A 225 63.21 43.57 67.49
CA ALA A 225 62.84 42.18 67.74
C ALA A 225 61.38 41.84 67.41
N LYS A 226 60.45 42.80 67.55
CA LYS A 226 59.01 42.55 67.33
C LYS A 226 58.62 42.57 65.84
N LEU A 227 59.37 43.33 65.02
CA LEU A 227 59.19 43.36 63.58
C LEU A 227 59.63 42.05 62.91
N ARG A 228 60.77 41.46 63.32
CA ARG A 228 61.20 40.15 62.81
C ARG A 228 60.16 39.06 63.06
N GLN A 229 59.51 39.06 64.23
CA GLN A 229 58.50 38.07 64.59
C GLN A 229 57.20 38.16 63.75
N GLN A 230 56.90 39.33 63.17
CA GLN A 230 55.73 39.48 62.29
C GLN A 230 56.01 39.09 60.83
N PHE A 231 57.28 39.13 60.38
CA PHE A 231 57.68 38.69 59.04
C PHE A 231 58.13 37.23 58.97
N ASP A 232 58.57 36.64 60.08
CA ASP A 232 59.01 35.23 60.17
C ASP A 232 57.89 34.24 60.54
N THR A 233 56.61 34.62 60.40
CA THR A 233 55.54 33.60 60.50
C THR A 233 55.65 32.65 59.30
N PRO A 234 55.92 31.35 59.51
CA PRO A 234 56.02 30.42 58.40
C PRO A 234 54.67 30.36 57.70
N LYS A 235 54.67 30.69 56.41
CA LYS A 235 53.57 30.31 55.52
C LYS A 235 53.51 28.79 55.52
N GLU A 236 52.69 28.21 56.39
CA GLU A 236 52.22 26.85 56.18
C GLU A 236 51.50 26.85 54.84
N VAL A 237 52.14 26.26 53.85
CA VAL A 237 51.53 26.03 52.56
C VAL A 237 50.75 24.72 52.67
N PRO A 238 49.41 24.71 52.56
CA PRO A 238 48.69 23.47 52.38
C PRO A 238 48.72 23.13 50.89
N TYR A 239 49.87 22.73 50.35
CA TYR A 239 49.87 21.88 49.17
C TYR A 239 49.43 20.48 49.60
N LYS A 240 48.13 20.28 49.83
CA LYS A 240 47.55 18.94 49.75
C LYS A 240 47.43 18.57 48.28
N LEU A 241 48.53 18.07 47.71
CA LEU A 241 48.49 17.19 46.55
C LEU A 241 47.66 15.97 46.96
N ARG A 242 46.38 15.93 46.55
CA ARG A 242 45.61 14.68 46.59
C ARG A 242 46.01 13.82 45.39
N PRO A 243 46.33 12.54 45.57
CA PRO A 243 46.67 11.65 44.47
C PRO A 243 45.47 11.41 43.56
N ARG A 244 45.73 11.49 42.25
CA ARG A 244 44.84 11.07 41.16
C ARG A 244 44.72 9.54 41.21
N LYS A 245 43.70 9.01 41.89
CA LYS A 245 43.30 7.61 41.73
C LYS A 245 42.50 7.47 40.43
N ARG A 246 43.18 6.94 39.42
CA ARG A 246 42.58 6.27 38.26
C ARG A 246 42.14 4.90 38.75
N ASN A 247 40.85 4.57 38.63
CA ASN A 247 40.38 3.19 38.54
C ASN A 247 39.15 3.18 37.64
N GLU A 248 39.32 2.49 36.52
CA GLU A 248 38.27 1.94 35.68
C GLU A 248 37.42 0.96 36.48
N SER A 249 36.09 1.01 36.29
CA SER A 249 35.19 -0.12 36.05
C SER A 249 33.75 0.18 36.52
N GLN A 250 32.83 0.25 35.56
CA GLN A 250 31.37 0.02 35.67
C GLN A 250 31.07 -1.39 36.30
N PRO A 251 29.82 -1.82 36.63
CA PRO A 251 28.54 -1.41 36.06
C PRO A 251 27.35 -1.41 37.10
N PRO A 252 26.06 -1.61 36.74
CA PRO A 252 24.95 -0.80 37.25
C PRO A 252 24.10 -1.57 38.27
N ILE A 253 23.09 -0.96 38.92
CA ILE A 253 21.90 -1.67 39.38
C ILE A 253 20.71 -0.71 39.55
N ASN A 254 19.62 -1.16 38.95
CA ASN A 254 18.25 -0.68 39.01
C ASN A 254 17.68 -0.60 40.43
N ARG A 255 16.72 0.30 40.65
CA ARG A 255 15.44 -0.12 41.26
C ARG A 255 14.27 0.76 40.87
N SER A 256 13.33 0.08 40.22
CA SER A 256 11.96 0.45 39.87
C SER A 256 11.04 0.49 41.10
N GLN A 257 9.98 1.31 41.05
CA GLN A 257 8.58 0.98 41.39
C GLN A 257 7.69 1.88 40.49
N ALA A 258 6.96 1.38 39.49
CA ALA A 258 5.62 0.74 39.53
C ALA A 258 4.54 1.74 40.04
N THR A 259 3.56 2.14 39.21
CA THR A 259 2.29 1.42 38.99
C THR A 259 1.61 1.66 37.61
N THR A 260 1.11 0.56 37.01
CA THR A 260 -0.13 0.31 36.20
C THR A 260 -0.80 1.46 35.42
N THR A 261 -1.12 1.36 34.12
CA THR A 261 -2.13 0.46 33.49
C THR A 261 -1.89 0.17 31.97
N THR A 262 -2.31 -1.02 31.55
CA THR A 262 -2.82 -1.53 30.23
C THR A 262 -3.26 -0.48 29.17
N ASP A 263 -3.21 -0.64 27.84
CA ASP A 263 -3.09 -1.79 26.92
C ASP A 263 -2.69 -1.33 25.49
N GLU A 264 -2.20 -2.28 24.67
CA GLU A 264 -2.33 -2.45 23.21
C GLU A 264 -1.48 -1.70 22.11
N ASN A 265 -0.82 -2.56 21.30
CA ASN A 265 -0.52 -2.52 19.84
C ASN A 265 0.68 -1.69 19.32
N SER A 266 1.82 -2.34 19.01
CA SER A 266 2.18 -3.03 17.73
C SER A 266 2.78 -2.06 16.69
N ARG A 267 4.09 -1.80 16.77
CA ARG A 267 5.15 -2.29 15.85
C ARG A 267 4.93 -1.94 14.37
N ASP A 268 5.76 -1.03 13.87
CA ASP A 268 6.43 -1.28 12.59
C ASP A 268 7.84 -0.67 12.55
N SER A 269 8.81 -1.52 12.21
CA SER A 269 10.24 -1.26 12.25
C SER A 269 10.80 -1.03 10.87
N THR A 270 11.41 0.13 10.73
CA THR A 270 12.32 0.60 9.68
C THR A 270 13.29 -0.46 9.15
N THR A 271 13.27 -0.71 7.83
CA THR A 271 14.46 -1.16 7.08
C THR A 271 14.71 -0.24 5.89
N LYS A 272 15.79 0.54 6.00
CA LYS A 272 16.50 1.13 4.86
C LYS A 272 17.40 0.05 4.27
N ASN A 273 17.37 -0.17 2.97
CA ASN A 273 18.49 -0.74 2.23
C ASN A 273 18.62 -0.07 0.86
N THR A 274 19.88 0.24 0.55
CA THR A 274 20.38 1.12 -0.50
C THR A 274 20.53 0.42 -1.85
N SER A 275 20.66 1.27 -2.87
CA SER A 275 20.91 0.92 -4.27
C SER A 275 22.21 0.17 -4.53
N LYS A 276 22.19 -0.65 -5.60
CA LYS A 276 23.13 -0.67 -6.73
C LYS A 276 23.08 -2.04 -7.41
N PHE A 277 22.45 -2.14 -8.57
CA PHE A 277 22.99 -2.84 -9.74
C PHE A 277 22.24 -2.39 -10.98
N ASP A 278 22.99 -1.70 -11.83
CA ASP A 278 22.67 -1.37 -13.22
C ASP A 278 22.94 -2.62 -14.07
N ARG A 279 22.01 -3.03 -14.94
CA ARG A 279 22.30 -3.76 -16.19
C ARG A 279 21.09 -3.82 -17.11
N ARG A 280 21.16 -2.99 -18.15
CA ARG A 280 20.65 -3.15 -19.53
C ARG A 280 19.84 -4.44 -19.80
N SER A 281 18.66 -4.26 -20.39
CA SER A 281 18.32 -4.87 -21.68
C SER A 281 17.17 -4.15 -22.37
N LYS A 282 17.44 -3.77 -23.62
CA LYS A 282 16.48 -3.30 -24.61
C LYS A 282 15.62 -4.47 -25.06
N SER A 283 14.31 -4.29 -25.16
CA SER A 283 13.51 -4.80 -26.29
C SER A 283 12.09 -4.25 -26.24
N VAL A 284 11.85 -3.26 -27.09
CA VAL A 284 10.52 -2.87 -27.55
C VAL A 284 10.01 -3.99 -28.45
N CYS A 285 8.92 -4.66 -28.07
CA CYS A 285 8.16 -5.51 -28.99
C CYS A 285 6.85 -4.82 -29.34
N ARG A 286 6.83 -4.24 -30.54
CA ARG A 286 5.67 -3.71 -31.24
C ARG A 286 4.98 -4.89 -31.93
N PRO A 287 3.68 -5.18 -31.72
CA PRO A 287 2.99 -6.14 -32.56
C PRO A 287 2.69 -5.50 -33.91
N LEU A 288 3.25 -6.09 -34.97
CA LEU A 288 2.87 -5.84 -36.35
C LEU A 288 1.48 -6.42 -36.57
N ILE A 289 0.51 -5.56 -36.94
CA ILE A 289 -0.76 -5.98 -37.53
C ILE A 289 -0.48 -6.25 -39.00
N PRO A 290 -0.66 -7.48 -39.52
CA PRO A 290 -0.66 -7.71 -40.95
C PRO A 290 -2.01 -7.25 -41.52
N LYS A 291 -1.98 -6.23 -42.38
CA LYS A 291 -3.05 -5.99 -43.33
C LYS A 291 -2.92 -7.03 -44.43
N ASN A 292 -3.90 -7.92 -44.54
CA ASN A 292 -4.12 -8.74 -45.72
C ASN A 292 -5.59 -8.64 -46.09
N TYR A 293 -5.79 -8.13 -47.32
CA TYR A 293 -6.91 -8.26 -48.26
C TYR A 293 -8.34 -8.06 -47.76
#